data_AF-A0A8C9Q1L4-F1
#
_entry.id   AF-A0A8C9Q1L4-F1
#
_cell.length_a   1.000
_cell.length_b   1.000
_cell.length_c   1.000
_cell.angle_alpha   90.00
_cell.angle_beta   90.00
_cell.angle_gamma   90.00
#
_symmetry.space_group_name_H-M   'P 1'
#
loop_
_entity.id
_entity.type
_entity.pdbx_description
1 polymer ?
#
loop_
_entity_poly.entity_id
_entity_poly.type
_entity_poly.pdbx_seq_one_letter_code
_entity_poly.pdbx_strand_id
1 'polypeptide(L)'
;MCKGHSCYRPRRTGERKRKSVRGCIVDANLSVLNLVIVKKGEKDIPGLTDITVPRRLGPKRASRIHKLFNLSKEDDVRQYVLRKPLNKEG
;
A
#
# COMPACT_ATOMS: atom_id res chain seq x y z
N MET A 1 8.35 -6.31 -22.73
CA MET A 1 7.43 -6.00 -21.61
C MET A 1 6.10 -5.53 -22.16
N CYS A 2 5.00 -5.95 -21.55
CA CYS A 2 3.62 -5.54 -21.88
C CYS A 2 2.92 -4.95 -20.65
N LYS A 3 1.67 -4.51 -20.81
CA LYS A 3 0.85 -3.97 -19.71
C LYS A 3 0.76 -4.97 -18.55
N GLY A 4 1.01 -4.51 -17.32
CA GLY A 4 0.96 -5.32 -16.10
C GLY A 4 2.31 -5.86 -15.61
N HIS A 5 3.35 -5.84 -16.44
CA HIS A 5 4.70 -6.22 -16.01
C HIS A 5 5.32 -5.09 -15.15
N SER A 6 6.09 -5.47 -14.12
CA SER A 6 6.92 -4.52 -13.36
C SER A 6 7.96 -3.82 -14.26
N CYS A 7 8.47 -2.68 -13.81
CA CYS A 7 9.48 -1.85 -14.52
C CYS A 7 9.02 -1.27 -15.88
N TYR A 8 7.75 -1.41 -16.25
CA TYR A 8 7.18 -0.86 -17.47
C TYR A 8 5.77 -0.32 -17.29
N ARG A 9 5.51 0.85 -17.89
CA ARG A 9 4.19 1.44 -18.02
C ARG A 9 3.96 1.81 -19.49
N PRO A 10 3.04 1.15 -20.20
CA PRO A 10 2.75 1.46 -21.60
C PRO A 10 2.12 2.85 -21.73
N ARG A 11 2.38 3.55 -22.85
CA ARG A 11 1.78 4.85 -23.16
C ARG A 11 0.54 4.72 -24.03
N ARG A 12 0.45 3.63 -24.82
CA ARG A 12 -0.72 3.27 -25.62
C ARG A 12 -1.19 1.86 -25.29
N THR A 13 -2.46 1.58 -25.53
CA THR A 13 -3.01 0.24 -25.35
C THR A 13 -2.37 -0.73 -26.35
N GLY A 14 -2.01 -1.93 -25.89
CA GLY A 14 -1.36 -2.96 -26.73
C GLY A 14 0.15 -2.77 -26.94
N GLU A 15 0.74 -1.67 -26.47
CA GLU A 15 2.17 -1.41 -26.64
C GLU A 15 3.03 -2.47 -25.92
N ARG A 16 4.00 -3.00 -26.66
CA ARG A 16 5.07 -3.86 -26.11
C ARG A 16 6.41 -3.18 -26.37
N LYS A 17 7.24 -3.10 -25.33
CA LYS A 17 8.58 -2.50 -25.43
C LYS A 17 9.65 -3.41 -24.83
N ARG A 18 10.80 -3.52 -25.50
CA ARG A 18 12.00 -4.16 -24.94
C ARG A 18 12.69 -3.17 -24.00
N LYS A 19 12.99 -3.62 -22.78
CA LYS A 19 13.72 -2.85 -21.77
C LYS A 19 14.77 -3.76 -21.13
N SER A 20 15.94 -3.19 -20.84
CA SER A 20 16.91 -3.85 -19.97
C SER A 20 16.43 -3.76 -18.52
N VAL A 21 16.43 -4.88 -17.82
CA VAL A 21 16.05 -4.98 -16.41
C VAL A 21 17.00 -5.95 -15.75
N ARG A 22 17.44 -5.60 -14.55
CA ARG A 22 18.31 -6.44 -13.73
C ARG A 22 17.56 -7.68 -13.23
N GLY A 23 18.26 -8.81 -13.12
CA GLY A 23 17.72 -10.04 -12.53
C GLY A 23 17.41 -9.91 -11.04
N CYS A 24 16.83 -10.96 -10.46
CA CYS A 24 16.45 -11.01 -9.04
C CYS A 24 17.59 -11.41 -8.08
N ILE A 25 18.72 -11.89 -8.61
CA ILE A 25 19.87 -12.29 -7.79
C ILE A 25 20.60 -11.02 -7.31
N VAL A 26 20.90 -10.99 -6.02
CA VAL A 26 21.60 -9.89 -5.36
C VAL A 26 23.10 -10.05 -5.57
N ASP A 27 23.78 -8.98 -5.99
CA ASP A 27 25.24 -8.89 -6.07
C ASP A 27 25.72 -7.53 -5.51
N ALA A 28 27.03 -7.38 -5.37
CA ALA A 28 27.65 -6.18 -4.81
C ALA A 28 27.51 -4.90 -5.66
N ASN A 29 27.18 -5.03 -6.95
CA ASN A 29 26.98 -3.94 -7.91
C ASN A 29 25.58 -3.29 -7.80
N LEU A 30 24.88 -3.42 -6.67
CA LEU A 30 23.61 -2.72 -6.39
C LEU A 30 23.88 -1.40 -5.68
N SER A 31 23.21 -0.33 -6.09
CA SER A 31 23.28 0.96 -5.38
C SER A 31 22.36 1.01 -4.15
N VAL A 32 21.20 0.35 -4.23
CA VAL A 32 20.17 0.36 -3.16
C VAL A 32 19.51 -1.00 -3.11
N LEU A 33 19.27 -1.51 -1.90
CA LEU A 33 18.45 -2.70 -1.64
C LEU A 33 17.27 -2.31 -0.76
N ASN A 34 16.06 -2.58 -1.23
CA ASN A 34 14.83 -2.31 -0.46
C ASN A 34 14.53 -3.51 0.44
N LEU A 35 14.38 -3.26 1.75
CA LEU A 35 14.10 -4.29 2.76
C LEU A 35 12.74 -4.04 3.42
N VAL A 36 12.08 -5.11 3.88
CA VAL A 36 10.82 -5.06 4.63
C VAL A 36 11.01 -5.84 5.93
N ILE A 37 10.73 -5.20 7.07
CA ILE A 37 10.80 -5.83 8.39
C ILE A 37 9.54 -6.68 8.59
N VAL A 38 9.72 -7.99 8.80
CA VAL A 38 8.60 -8.94 9.01
C VAL A 38 8.36 -9.23 10.50
N LYS A 39 9.39 -9.14 11.34
CA LYS A 39 9.32 -9.40 12.79
C LYS A 39 10.11 -8.35 13.56
N LYS A 40 9.52 -7.81 14.63
CA LYS A 40 10.20 -6.89 15.56
C LYS A 40 11.14 -7.68 16.48
N GLY A 41 12.33 -7.14 16.74
CA GLY A 41 13.27 -7.67 17.73
C GLY A 41 12.96 -7.20 19.15
N GLU A 42 13.88 -7.42 20.07
CA GLU A 42 13.74 -6.98 21.48
C GLU A 42 13.78 -5.46 21.62
N LYS A 43 14.66 -4.81 20.86
CA LYS A 43 14.85 -3.36 20.90
C LYS A 43 14.07 -2.67 19.80
N ASP A 44 13.60 -1.47 20.15
CA ASP A 44 12.98 -0.54 19.25
C ASP A 44 14.01 0.19 18.38
N ILE A 45 13.62 0.48 17.14
CA ILE A 45 14.43 1.19 16.14
C ILE A 45 13.84 2.58 15.95
N PRO A 46 14.60 3.65 16.28
CA PRO A 46 14.12 5.01 16.19
C PRO A 46 13.68 5.36 14.76
N GLY A 47 12.48 5.96 14.67
CA GLY A 47 11.90 6.40 13.40
C GLY A 47 11.26 5.31 12.53
N LEU A 48 11.39 4.03 12.90
CA LEU A 48 10.78 2.91 12.17
C LEU A 48 9.72 2.19 13.00
N THR A 49 10.08 1.69 14.18
CA THR A 49 9.14 0.91 15.01
C THR A 49 8.45 1.75 16.08
N ASP A 50 9.00 2.91 16.41
CA ASP A 50 8.50 3.78 17.48
C ASP A 50 7.25 4.56 17.07
N ILE A 51 7.11 4.86 15.78
CA ILE A 51 6.05 5.72 15.26
C ILE A 51 5.06 4.88 14.47
N THR A 52 3.79 4.89 14.88
CA THR A 52 2.70 4.26 14.13
C THR A 52 1.98 5.30 13.28
N VAL A 53 2.14 5.23 11.95
CA VAL A 53 1.40 6.08 11.02
C VAL A 53 0.03 5.45 10.69
N PRO A 54 -1.10 6.10 11.01
CA PRO A 54 -2.42 5.54 10.74
C PRO A 54 -2.72 5.50 9.24
N ARG A 55 -3.59 4.57 8.81
CA ARG A 55 -4.05 4.51 7.42
C ARG A 55 -4.86 5.75 7.08
N ARG A 56 -4.49 6.42 5.99
CA ARG A 56 -5.12 7.67 5.55
C ARG A 56 -6.60 7.53 5.15
N LEU A 57 -6.99 6.40 4.56
CA LEU A 57 -8.32 6.19 4.00
C LEU A 57 -8.95 4.92 4.55
N GLY A 58 -10.23 5.03 4.91
CA GLY A 58 -11.07 3.88 5.25
C GLY A 58 -11.56 3.10 4.03
N PRO A 59 -12.16 1.93 4.25
CA PRO A 59 -12.79 1.14 3.18
C PRO A 59 -13.97 1.89 2.54
N LYS A 60 -14.04 1.87 1.20
CA LYS A 60 -15.15 2.49 0.43
C LYS A 60 -16.29 1.52 0.10
N ARG A 61 -15.99 0.23 -0.10
CA ARG A 61 -16.99 -0.78 -0.46
C ARG A 61 -17.72 -1.25 0.78
N ALA A 62 -19.06 -1.36 0.74
CA ALA A 62 -19.89 -1.77 1.87
C ALA A 62 -19.42 -3.09 2.50
N SER A 63 -19.14 -4.11 1.70
CA SER A 63 -18.65 -5.41 2.18
C SER A 63 -17.32 -5.34 2.94
N ARG A 64 -16.48 -4.33 2.69
CA ARG A 64 -15.25 -4.10 3.45
C ARG A 64 -15.49 -3.32 4.74
N ILE A 65 -16.54 -2.51 4.81
CA ILE A 65 -16.96 -1.81 6.02
C ILE A 65 -17.58 -2.82 7.00
N HIS A 66 -18.48 -3.70 6.53
CA HIS A 66 -19.02 -4.79 7.35
C HIS A 66 -17.91 -5.63 7.97
N LYS A 67 -16.91 -6.04 7.18
CA LYS A 67 -15.77 -6.83 7.68
C LYS A 67 -14.89 -6.09 8.68
N LEU A 68 -14.80 -4.76 8.60
CA LEU A 68 -13.94 -3.98 9.48
C LEU A 68 -14.60 -3.77 10.85
N PHE A 69 -15.93 -3.59 10.87
CA PHE A 69 -16.71 -3.36 12.09
C PHE A 69 -17.49 -4.59 12.57
N ASN A 70 -17.29 -5.75 11.93
CA ASN A 70 -18.01 -7.00 12.19
C ASN A 70 -19.54 -6.85 12.19
N LEU A 71 -20.08 -6.07 11.25
CA LEU A 71 -21.52 -5.82 11.11
C LEU A 71 -22.24 -6.98 10.42
N SER A 72 -23.49 -7.22 10.80
CA SER A 72 -24.38 -8.16 10.12
C SER A 72 -24.99 -7.53 8.86
N LYS A 73 -25.83 -8.27 8.13
CA LYS A 73 -26.45 -7.77 6.88
C LYS A 73 -27.57 -6.77 7.17
N GLU A 74 -28.14 -6.84 8.36
CA GLU A 74 -29.26 -6.04 8.85
C GLU A 74 -28.81 -4.63 9.25
N ASP A 75 -27.53 -4.44 9.57
CA ASP A 75 -26.97 -3.17 10.01
C ASP A 75 -26.83 -2.14 8.87
N ASP A 76 -27.19 -0.88 9.14
CA ASP A 76 -26.98 0.22 8.20
C ASP A 76 -25.51 0.68 8.17
N VAL A 77 -24.81 0.31 7.10
CA VAL A 77 -23.41 0.65 6.83
C VAL A 77 -23.13 2.14 6.81
N ARG A 78 -24.12 2.98 6.46
CA ARG A 78 -23.90 4.44 6.27
C ARG A 78 -23.44 5.14 7.54
N GLN A 79 -23.86 4.62 8.70
CA GLN A 79 -23.50 5.15 10.01
C GLN A 79 -22.02 4.88 10.35
N TYR A 80 -21.43 3.83 9.79
CA TYR A 80 -20.07 3.36 10.07
C TYR A 80 -19.02 3.84 9.06
N VAL A 81 -19.38 4.74 8.13
CA VAL A 81 -18.44 5.28 7.15
C VAL A 81 -17.46 6.24 7.83
N LEU A 82 -16.17 5.90 7.81
CA LEU A 82 -15.10 6.76 8.31
C LEU A 82 -15.03 8.07 7.52
N ARG A 83 -15.25 9.20 8.20
CA ARG A 83 -15.12 10.56 7.64
C ARG A 83 -13.78 11.16 8.07
N LYS A 84 -13.05 11.74 7.12
CA LYS A 84 -11.81 12.45 7.42
C LYS A 84 -12.12 13.92 7.73
N PRO A 85 -11.74 14.45 8.91
CA PRO A 85 -11.83 15.89 9.17
C PRO A 85 -10.83 16.64 8.27
N LEU A 86 -11.29 17.74 7.69
CA LEU A 86 -10.47 18.64 6.87
C LEU A 86 -10.24 19.92 7.67
N ASN A 87 -9.03 20.07 8.21
CA ASN A 87 -8.60 21.30 8.84
C ASN A 87 -7.88 22.12 7.77
N LYS A 88 -8.48 23.20 7.30
CA LYS A 88 -7.81 24.24 6.53
C LYS A 88 -7.83 25.50 7.40
N GLU A 89 -6.67 26.15 7.56
CA GLU A 89 -6.62 27.50 8.09
C GLU A 89 -7.20 28.44 7.02
N GLY A 90 -8.04 29.38 7.46
CA GLY A 90 -8.80 30.29 6.60
C GLY A 90 -7.93 31.31 5.89
#